data_AF-A0A6B2DFA7-F1
#
_entry.id   AF-A0A6B2DFA7-F1
#
_cell.length_a   1.000
_cell.length_b   1.000
_cell.length_c   1.000
_cell.angle_alpha   90.00
_cell.angle_beta   90.00
_cell.angle_gamma   90.00
#
_symmetry.space_group_name_H-M   'P 1'
#
loop_
_entity.id
_entity.type
_entity.pdbx_description
1 polymer ?
#
loop_
_entity_poly.entity_id
_entity_poly.type
_entity_poly.pdbx_seq_one_letter_code
_entity_poly.pdbx_strand_id
1 'polypeptide(L)'
;PAAARAVAELCGGMPIAVHVAAARLAVRPHWPLSRLADELADERHRLRTLVAEGGALAVELCFDVSYRGLPPDAARLYRLLGVYPGDDFGRGVAAALLGTPEAEAERFLAVLVDASMIADTAYDRYRCHDLVRLHARRLAEQHDPAPERERAVWSAVSWYRDRAASADRAATPLRPHRTRVMTEFGTRAAALDWLEGELPNLITCLRTAHGFGWYELVCELYDALWGVFLYRGHYAEWISAGRLAVDAATISGDRGAEVRMVNQAAAVHLRTGRPEVGLEPYRRALAVARS
;
A
#
# COMPACT_ATOMS: atom_id res chain seq x y z
N PRO A 1 -30.59 -30.66 -8.32
CA PRO A 1 -30.47 -30.19 -6.91
C PRO A 1 -29.21 -30.71 -6.18
N ALA A 2 -28.98 -32.03 -6.18
CA ALA A 2 -27.82 -32.63 -5.50
C ALA A 2 -26.46 -32.17 -6.09
N ALA A 3 -26.31 -32.17 -7.42
CA ALA A 3 -25.07 -31.73 -8.07
C ALA A 3 -24.75 -30.24 -7.83
N ALA A 4 -25.77 -29.37 -7.73
CA ALA A 4 -25.55 -27.96 -7.41
C ALA A 4 -25.06 -27.74 -5.96
N ARG A 5 -25.55 -28.55 -5.00
CA ARG A 5 -25.01 -28.57 -3.63
C ARG A 5 -23.58 -29.08 -3.60
N ALA A 6 -23.29 -30.16 -4.33
CA ALA A 6 -21.94 -30.69 -4.42
C ALA A 6 -20.94 -29.65 -4.96
N VAL A 7 -21.31 -28.91 -6.02
CA VAL A 7 -20.50 -27.79 -6.53
C VAL A 7 -20.33 -26.70 -5.47
N ALA A 8 -21.40 -26.28 -4.78
CA ALA A 8 -21.31 -25.25 -3.74
C ALA A 8 -20.41 -25.67 -2.55
N GLU A 9 -20.50 -26.94 -2.13
CA GLU A 9 -19.64 -27.54 -1.09
C GLU A 9 -18.18 -27.65 -1.54
N LEU A 10 -17.93 -28.01 -2.81
CA LEU A 10 -16.60 -28.06 -3.39
C LEU A 10 -15.95 -26.68 -3.52
N CYS A 11 -16.76 -25.66 -3.84
CA CYS A 11 -16.38 -24.24 -3.84
C CYS A 11 -16.15 -23.67 -2.42
N GLY A 12 -16.44 -24.44 -1.36
CA GLY A 12 -16.17 -24.04 0.03
C GLY A 12 -16.95 -22.82 0.50
N GLY A 13 -18.09 -22.51 -0.14
CA GLY A 13 -18.88 -21.32 0.15
C GLY A 13 -18.24 -19.99 -0.29
N MET A 14 -17.13 -20.03 -1.04
CA MET A 14 -16.46 -18.83 -1.53
C MET A 14 -17.17 -18.28 -2.78
N PRO A 15 -17.63 -17.01 -2.78
CA PRO A 15 -18.33 -16.43 -3.92
C PRO A 15 -17.54 -16.51 -5.23
N ILE A 16 -16.21 -16.31 -5.19
CA ILE A 16 -15.37 -16.42 -6.38
C ILE A 16 -15.30 -17.85 -6.94
N ALA A 17 -15.20 -18.86 -6.08
CA ALA A 17 -15.14 -20.24 -6.53
C ALA A 17 -16.44 -20.63 -7.24
N VAL A 18 -17.58 -20.13 -6.75
CA VAL A 18 -18.88 -20.29 -7.41
C VAL A 18 -18.94 -19.53 -8.73
N HIS A 19 -18.40 -18.31 -8.79
CA HIS A 19 -18.36 -17.50 -10.01
C HIS A 19 -17.53 -18.17 -11.12
N VAL A 20 -16.36 -18.70 -10.77
CA VAL A 20 -15.48 -19.44 -11.69
C VAL A 20 -16.15 -20.73 -12.17
N ALA A 21 -16.82 -21.46 -11.28
CA ALA A 21 -17.59 -22.66 -11.64
C ALA A 21 -18.73 -22.32 -12.62
N ALA A 22 -19.46 -21.23 -12.38
CA ALA A 22 -20.53 -20.74 -13.25
C ALA A 22 -20.01 -20.29 -14.63
N ALA A 23 -18.90 -19.55 -14.67
CA ALA A 23 -18.26 -19.11 -15.92
C ALA A 23 -17.80 -20.28 -16.79
N ARG A 24 -17.25 -21.35 -16.18
CA ARG A 24 -16.90 -22.59 -16.91
C ARG A 24 -18.12 -23.29 -17.52
N LEU A 25 -19.24 -23.32 -16.81
CA LEU A 25 -20.52 -23.85 -17.32
C LEU A 25 -21.06 -23.02 -18.48
N ALA A 26 -20.94 -21.69 -18.42
CA ALA A 26 -21.39 -20.79 -19.48
C ALA A 26 -20.67 -21.04 -20.82
N VAL A 27 -19.38 -21.37 -20.77
CA VAL A 27 -18.57 -21.70 -21.96
C VAL A 27 -18.78 -23.15 -22.43
N ARG A 28 -19.38 -24.01 -21.58
CA ARG A 28 -19.67 -25.43 -21.88
C ARG A 28 -21.12 -25.78 -21.56
N PRO A 29 -22.10 -25.20 -22.27
CA PRO A 29 -23.52 -25.28 -21.91
C PRO A 29 -24.13 -26.69 -21.98
N HIS A 30 -23.45 -27.66 -22.61
CA HIS A 30 -23.91 -29.05 -22.71
C HIS A 30 -23.37 -29.92 -21.57
N TRP A 31 -22.55 -29.38 -20.68
CA TRP A 31 -22.07 -30.11 -19.54
C TRP A 31 -23.14 -30.23 -18.46
N PRO A 32 -23.45 -31.46 -18.01
CA PRO A 32 -24.28 -31.63 -16.85
C PRO A 32 -23.53 -31.15 -15.60
N LEU A 33 -24.26 -30.54 -14.68
CA LEU A 33 -23.72 -30.04 -13.40
C LEU A 33 -22.96 -31.11 -12.59
N SER A 34 -23.34 -32.39 -12.74
CA SER A 34 -22.61 -33.51 -12.12
C SER A 34 -21.19 -33.67 -12.66
N ARG A 35 -21.00 -33.49 -13.98
CA ARG A 35 -19.67 -33.55 -14.60
C ARG A 35 -18.77 -32.42 -14.12
N LEU A 36 -19.32 -31.22 -13.90
CA LEU A 36 -18.58 -30.13 -13.28
C LEU A 36 -18.24 -30.44 -11.80
N ALA A 37 -19.15 -31.07 -11.06
CA ALA A 37 -18.88 -31.50 -9.68
C ALA A 37 -17.76 -32.56 -9.63
N ASP A 38 -17.78 -33.55 -10.52
CA ASP A 38 -16.74 -34.58 -10.62
C ASP A 38 -15.40 -33.97 -11.02
N GLU A 39 -15.39 -33.02 -11.96
CA GLU A 39 -14.18 -32.33 -12.40
C GLU A 39 -13.62 -31.41 -11.31
N LEU A 40 -14.47 -30.71 -10.55
CA LEU A 40 -14.06 -29.91 -9.39
C LEU A 40 -13.60 -30.78 -8.22
N ALA A 41 -14.17 -31.97 -8.02
CA ALA A 41 -13.75 -32.92 -7.01
C ALA A 41 -12.39 -33.53 -7.36
N ASP A 42 -12.18 -33.88 -8.64
CA ASP A 42 -10.89 -34.33 -9.16
C ASP A 42 -9.86 -33.20 -9.14
N GLU A 43 -10.19 -31.98 -9.56
CA GLU A 43 -9.31 -30.81 -9.42
C GLU A 43 -9.00 -30.52 -7.96
N ARG A 44 -9.95 -30.61 -7.03
CA ARG A 44 -9.69 -30.42 -5.59
C ARG A 44 -8.85 -31.55 -5.00
N HIS A 45 -9.01 -32.77 -5.48
CA HIS A 45 -8.16 -33.90 -5.09
C HIS A 45 -6.74 -33.71 -5.65
N ARG A 46 -6.60 -33.40 -6.93
CA ARG A 46 -5.36 -33.04 -7.60
C ARG A 46 -4.72 -31.81 -7.00
N LEU A 47 -5.47 -30.79 -6.61
CA LEU A 47 -5.02 -29.59 -5.90
C LEU A 47 -4.56 -29.94 -4.49
N ARG A 48 -5.20 -30.86 -3.78
CA ARG A 48 -4.72 -31.34 -2.47
C ARG A 48 -3.45 -32.17 -2.60
N THR A 49 -3.35 -33.00 -3.63
CA THR A 49 -2.14 -33.79 -3.95
C THR A 49 -1.01 -32.88 -4.43
N LEU A 50 -1.32 -31.89 -5.29
CA LEU A 50 -0.41 -30.82 -5.70
C LEU A 50 -0.06 -29.93 -4.52
N VAL A 51 -0.94 -29.60 -3.57
CA VAL A 51 -0.61 -28.83 -2.37
C VAL A 51 0.26 -29.64 -1.40
N ALA A 52 0.09 -30.96 -1.37
CA ALA A 52 0.96 -31.86 -0.62
C ALA A 52 2.34 -32.06 -1.29
N GLU A 53 2.47 -31.86 -2.61
CA GLU A 53 3.69 -32.14 -3.39
C GLU A 53 4.27 -30.92 -4.18
N GLY A 54 3.66 -29.73 -4.13
CA GLY A 54 3.99 -28.56 -4.99
C GLY A 54 2.88 -27.49 -5.23
N GLY A 55 2.18 -27.03 -4.17
CA GLY A 55 0.87 -26.33 -4.27
C GLY A 55 0.79 -24.96 -4.93
N ALA A 56 1.92 -24.30 -5.16
CA ALA A 56 1.96 -22.95 -5.70
C ALA A 56 1.48 -22.88 -7.16
N LEU A 57 1.76 -23.91 -7.97
CA LEU A 57 1.54 -23.86 -9.42
C LEU A 57 0.06 -23.76 -9.82
N ALA A 58 -0.82 -24.43 -9.09
CA ALA A 58 -2.24 -24.45 -9.43
C ALA A 58 -2.98 -23.16 -9.00
N VAL A 59 -2.54 -22.54 -7.90
CA VAL A 59 -3.03 -21.22 -7.48
C VAL A 59 -2.58 -20.15 -8.47
N GLU A 60 -1.33 -20.24 -8.95
CA GLU A 60 -0.82 -19.34 -10.00
C GLU A 60 -1.63 -19.44 -11.29
N LEU A 61 -1.98 -20.64 -11.75
CA LEU A 61 -2.82 -20.82 -12.95
C LEU A 61 -4.20 -20.17 -12.81
N CYS A 62 -4.81 -20.19 -11.62
CA CYS A 62 -6.07 -19.50 -11.37
C CYS A 62 -5.91 -17.97 -11.50
N PHE A 63 -4.87 -17.39 -10.91
CA PHE A 63 -4.62 -15.94 -11.02
C PHE A 63 -4.29 -15.52 -12.45
N ASP A 64 -3.56 -16.34 -13.20
CA ASP A 64 -3.25 -16.14 -14.61
C ASP A 64 -4.53 -16.06 -15.46
N VAL A 65 -5.52 -16.93 -15.20
CA VAL A 65 -6.81 -16.92 -15.91
C VAL A 65 -7.61 -15.67 -15.56
N SER A 66 -7.72 -15.32 -14.27
CA SER A 66 -8.40 -14.10 -13.84
C SER A 66 -7.75 -12.85 -14.43
N TYR A 67 -6.41 -12.78 -14.42
CA TYR A 67 -5.64 -11.68 -14.98
C TYR A 67 -5.87 -11.50 -16.49
N ARG A 68 -5.88 -12.57 -17.28
CA ARG A 68 -6.15 -12.50 -18.73
C ARG A 68 -7.56 -11.98 -19.06
N GLY A 69 -8.51 -12.12 -18.14
CA GLY A 69 -9.87 -11.60 -18.28
C GLY A 69 -10.02 -10.12 -17.93
N LEU A 70 -8.99 -9.47 -17.38
CA LEU A 70 -9.07 -8.08 -16.96
C LEU A 70 -9.02 -7.11 -18.15
N PRO A 71 -9.80 -6.01 -18.12
CA PRO A 71 -9.60 -4.86 -19.00
C PRO A 71 -8.16 -4.31 -18.87
N PRO A 72 -7.58 -3.70 -19.93
CA PRO A 72 -6.19 -3.28 -19.95
C PRO A 72 -5.75 -2.41 -18.76
N ASP A 73 -6.57 -1.43 -18.36
CA ASP A 73 -6.23 -0.53 -17.25
C ASP A 73 -6.36 -1.18 -15.88
N ALA A 74 -7.33 -2.09 -15.69
CA ALA A 74 -7.45 -2.89 -14.47
C ALA A 74 -6.28 -3.88 -14.36
N ALA A 75 -5.88 -4.51 -15.48
CA ALA A 75 -4.69 -5.36 -15.54
C ALA A 75 -3.42 -4.57 -15.20
N ARG A 76 -3.30 -3.33 -15.69
CA ARG A 76 -2.18 -2.44 -15.34
C ARG A 76 -2.19 -2.07 -13.87
N LEU A 77 -3.33 -1.64 -13.31
CA LEU A 77 -3.45 -1.35 -11.87
C LEU A 77 -3.04 -2.55 -11.03
N TYR A 78 -3.53 -3.74 -11.39
CA TYR A 78 -3.19 -4.98 -10.71
C TYR A 78 -1.67 -5.22 -10.66
N ARG A 79 -0.96 -5.06 -11.78
CA ARG A 79 0.52 -5.18 -11.81
C ARG A 79 1.20 -4.13 -10.94
N LEU A 80 0.75 -2.87 -11.00
CA LEU A 80 1.30 -1.78 -10.20
C LEU A 80 1.10 -1.99 -8.69
N LEU A 81 -0.01 -2.61 -8.28
CA LEU A 81 -0.24 -3.03 -6.88
C LEU A 81 0.77 -4.10 -6.41
N GLY A 82 1.39 -4.84 -7.33
CA GLY A 82 2.47 -5.78 -7.01
C GLY A 82 3.79 -5.11 -6.61
N VAL A 83 4.02 -3.85 -7.03
CA VAL A 83 5.20 -3.06 -6.65
C VAL A 83 4.88 -1.96 -5.62
N TYR A 84 3.60 -1.70 -5.35
CA TYR A 84 3.17 -0.81 -4.28
C TYR A 84 3.69 -1.33 -2.92
N PRO A 85 4.33 -0.48 -2.10
CA PRO A 85 5.01 -0.95 -0.90
C PRO A 85 4.08 -1.19 0.29
N GLY A 86 2.87 -0.60 0.32
CA GLY A 86 1.92 -0.74 1.44
C GLY A 86 1.12 -2.04 1.42
N ASP A 87 0.50 -2.36 2.56
CA ASP A 87 -0.32 -3.58 2.72
C ASP A 87 -1.79 -3.35 2.36
N ASP A 88 -2.31 -2.15 2.61
CA ASP A 88 -3.62 -1.69 2.18
C ASP A 88 -3.51 -0.32 1.50
N PHE A 89 -4.57 0.07 0.79
CA PHE A 89 -4.61 1.32 0.06
C PHE A 89 -6.07 1.75 -0.21
N GLY A 90 -6.27 3.06 -0.38
CA GLY A 90 -7.52 3.62 -0.89
C GLY A 90 -7.44 3.98 -2.37
N ARG A 91 -8.55 4.49 -2.92
CA ARG A 91 -8.66 4.89 -4.33
C ARG A 91 -7.68 5.98 -4.74
N GLY A 92 -7.33 6.90 -3.84
CA GLY A 92 -6.37 7.97 -4.12
C GLY A 92 -4.98 7.45 -4.48
N VAL A 93 -4.52 6.40 -3.80
CA VAL A 93 -3.25 5.72 -4.12
C VAL A 93 -3.35 4.94 -5.43
N ALA A 94 -4.47 4.26 -5.67
CA ALA A 94 -4.69 3.55 -6.93
C ALA A 94 -4.68 4.51 -8.13
N ALA A 95 -5.29 5.69 -7.98
CA ALA A 95 -5.26 6.77 -8.95
C ALA A 95 -3.84 7.29 -9.18
N ALA A 96 -3.06 7.50 -8.11
CA ALA A 96 -1.67 7.93 -8.19
C ALA A 96 -0.77 6.90 -8.90
N LEU A 97 -0.97 5.60 -8.63
CA LEU A 97 -0.26 4.52 -9.32
C LEU A 97 -0.54 4.54 -10.83
N LEU A 98 -1.81 4.66 -11.21
CA LEU A 98 -2.21 4.65 -12.61
C LEU A 98 -1.89 5.95 -13.35
N GLY A 99 -1.87 7.09 -12.65
CA GLY A 99 -1.84 8.42 -13.25
C GLY A 99 -3.20 8.87 -13.80
N THR A 100 -4.30 8.45 -13.16
CA THR A 100 -5.68 8.72 -13.60
C THR A 100 -6.49 9.44 -12.51
N PRO A 101 -7.67 10.00 -12.81
CA PRO A 101 -8.58 10.54 -11.79
C PRO A 101 -9.12 9.46 -10.84
N GLU A 102 -9.41 9.83 -9.58
CA GLU A 102 -9.93 8.89 -8.56
C GLU A 102 -11.19 8.14 -8.99
N ALA A 103 -12.11 8.82 -9.69
CA ALA A 103 -13.34 8.20 -10.21
C ALA A 103 -13.06 7.11 -11.25
N GLU A 104 -11.95 7.19 -12.00
CA GLU A 104 -11.57 6.14 -12.93
C GLU A 104 -10.91 4.98 -12.21
N ALA A 105 -10.00 5.27 -11.27
CA ALA A 105 -9.37 4.26 -10.43
C ALA A 105 -10.41 3.43 -9.65
N GLU A 106 -11.45 4.06 -9.12
CA GLU A 106 -12.55 3.39 -8.41
C GLU A 106 -13.26 2.35 -9.29
N ARG A 107 -13.49 2.65 -10.58
CA ARG A 107 -14.05 1.67 -11.53
C ARG A 107 -13.12 0.47 -11.72
N PHE A 108 -11.81 0.70 -11.83
CA PHE A 108 -10.85 -0.40 -11.99
C PHE A 108 -10.69 -1.22 -10.72
N LEU A 109 -10.77 -0.59 -9.54
CA LEU A 109 -10.79 -1.29 -8.25
C LEU A 109 -12.01 -2.20 -8.14
N ALA A 110 -13.21 -1.73 -8.54
CA ALA A 110 -14.41 -2.57 -8.57
C ALA A 110 -14.22 -3.81 -9.45
N VAL A 111 -13.64 -3.66 -10.65
CA VAL A 111 -13.31 -4.78 -11.54
C VAL A 111 -12.35 -5.78 -10.88
N LEU A 112 -11.33 -5.29 -10.15
CA LEU A 112 -10.39 -6.14 -9.45
C LEU A 112 -11.02 -6.86 -8.25
N VAL A 113 -11.95 -6.23 -7.54
CA VAL A 113 -12.74 -6.86 -6.46
C VAL A 113 -13.64 -7.95 -7.03
N ASP A 114 -14.35 -7.68 -8.13
CA ASP A 114 -15.23 -8.65 -8.79
C ASP A 114 -14.47 -9.88 -9.30
N ALA A 115 -13.24 -9.67 -9.78
CA ALA A 115 -12.32 -10.74 -10.16
C ALA A 115 -11.57 -11.39 -8.97
N SER A 116 -11.85 -10.93 -7.73
CA SER A 116 -11.16 -11.21 -6.46
C SER A 116 -9.64 -11.21 -6.56
N MET A 117 -9.12 -10.27 -7.33
CA MET A 117 -7.70 -9.94 -7.42
C MET A 117 -7.28 -8.99 -6.29
N ILE A 118 -8.24 -8.37 -5.59
CA ILE A 118 -8.05 -7.61 -4.35
C ILE A 118 -9.25 -7.85 -3.43
N ALA A 119 -9.07 -7.61 -2.14
CA ALA A 119 -10.14 -7.64 -1.15
C ALA A 119 -10.63 -6.23 -0.82
N ASP A 120 -11.95 -6.05 -0.76
CA ASP A 120 -12.61 -4.86 -0.18
C ASP A 120 -12.76 -5.10 1.34
N THR A 121 -12.04 -4.32 2.13
CA THR A 121 -11.88 -4.55 3.58
C THR A 121 -12.63 -3.55 4.45
N ALA A 122 -12.86 -2.34 3.93
CA ALA A 122 -13.67 -1.30 4.53
C ALA A 122 -13.95 -0.21 3.48
N TYR A 123 -14.74 0.80 3.84
CA TYR A 123 -15.01 1.94 2.96
C TYR A 123 -13.71 2.58 2.47
N ASP A 124 -13.50 2.57 1.15
CA ASP A 124 -12.30 3.06 0.47
C ASP A 124 -11.00 2.43 1.01
N ARG A 125 -11.04 1.12 1.34
CA ARG A 125 -9.88 0.34 1.80
C ARG A 125 -9.81 -1.02 1.14
N TYR A 126 -8.78 -1.19 0.32
CA TYR A 126 -8.50 -2.39 -0.43
C TYR A 126 -7.19 -3.03 0.02
N ARG A 127 -7.11 -4.36 -0.12
CA ARG A 127 -5.92 -5.13 0.23
C ARG A 127 -5.58 -6.13 -0.86
N CYS A 128 -4.29 -6.24 -1.18
CA CYS A 128 -3.77 -7.30 -2.01
C CYS A 128 -3.20 -8.40 -1.11
N HIS A 129 -3.77 -9.61 -1.13
CA HIS A 129 -3.27 -10.73 -0.33
C HIS A 129 -1.89 -11.17 -0.81
N ASP A 130 -1.08 -11.75 0.07
CA ASP A 130 0.35 -12.02 -0.19
C ASP A 130 0.62 -12.81 -1.49
N LEU A 131 -0.11 -13.91 -1.72
CA LEU A 131 0.05 -14.70 -2.95
C LEU A 131 -0.36 -13.91 -4.19
N VAL A 132 -1.41 -13.10 -4.07
CA VAL A 132 -1.92 -12.27 -5.16
C VAL A 132 -0.93 -11.12 -5.46
N ARG A 133 -0.28 -10.58 -4.44
CA ARG A 133 0.77 -9.55 -4.56
C ARG A 133 2.03 -10.11 -5.20
N LEU A 134 2.45 -11.31 -4.84
CA LEU A 134 3.58 -12.00 -5.48
C LEU A 134 3.31 -12.24 -6.96
N HIS A 135 2.10 -12.70 -7.29
CA HIS A 135 1.66 -12.89 -8.67
C HIS A 135 1.64 -11.56 -9.46
N ALA A 136 1.05 -10.50 -8.90
CA ALA A 136 1.04 -9.17 -9.49
C ALA A 136 2.45 -8.65 -9.75
N ARG A 137 3.36 -8.83 -8.78
CA ARG A 137 4.76 -8.39 -8.89
C ARG A 137 5.51 -9.11 -10.01
N ARG A 138 5.35 -10.43 -10.10
CA ARG A 138 5.92 -11.23 -11.20
C ARG A 138 5.43 -10.71 -12.55
N LEU A 139 4.14 -10.43 -12.69
CA LEU A 139 3.59 -9.88 -13.92
C LEU A 139 4.12 -8.48 -14.22
N ALA A 140 4.27 -7.62 -13.20
CA ALA A 140 4.87 -6.31 -13.36
C ALA A 140 6.32 -6.40 -13.87
N GLU A 141 7.13 -7.30 -13.32
CA GLU A 141 8.50 -7.54 -13.76
C GLU A 141 8.58 -8.06 -15.21
N GLN A 142 7.56 -8.78 -15.68
CA GLN A 142 7.48 -9.32 -17.04
C GLN A 142 7.01 -8.28 -18.07
N HIS A 143 6.09 -7.39 -17.71
CA HIS A 143 5.37 -6.54 -18.66
C HIS A 143 5.73 -5.05 -18.56
N ASP A 144 6.16 -4.58 -17.39
CA ASP A 144 6.39 -3.16 -17.13
C ASP A 144 7.90 -2.89 -16.90
N PRO A 145 8.53 -2.04 -17.74
CA PRO A 145 9.93 -1.67 -17.58
C PRO A 145 10.24 -1.14 -16.17
N ALA A 146 11.45 -1.41 -15.67
CA ALA A 146 11.86 -0.97 -14.33
C ALA A 146 11.65 0.54 -14.08
N PRO A 147 11.97 1.47 -15.03
CA PRO A 147 11.72 2.89 -14.83
C PRO A 147 10.24 3.28 -14.75
N GLU A 148 9.33 2.48 -15.33
CA GLU A 148 7.89 2.71 -15.21
C GLU A 148 7.35 2.25 -13.87
N ARG A 149 7.81 1.09 -13.39
CA ARG A 149 7.48 0.58 -12.06
C ARG A 149 7.97 1.53 -10.96
N GLU A 150 9.20 2.02 -11.08
CA GLU A 150 9.77 3.00 -10.16
C GLU A 150 8.97 4.31 -10.17
N ARG A 151 8.61 4.83 -11.36
CA ARG A 151 7.75 6.02 -11.48
C ARG A 151 6.38 5.84 -10.82
N ALA A 152 5.76 4.67 -10.95
CA ALA A 152 4.48 4.41 -10.29
C ALA A 152 4.61 4.41 -8.76
N VAL A 153 5.67 3.77 -8.23
CA VAL A 153 5.98 3.80 -6.79
C VAL A 153 6.25 5.22 -6.32
N TRP A 154 7.03 5.99 -7.06
CA TRP A 154 7.26 7.40 -6.78
C TRP A 154 5.94 8.18 -6.70
N SER A 155 5.03 8.00 -7.66
CA SER A 155 3.73 8.68 -7.67
C SER A 155 2.88 8.34 -6.43
N ALA A 156 2.86 7.08 -6.02
CA ALA A 156 2.16 6.67 -4.81
C ALA A 156 2.76 7.29 -3.55
N VAL A 157 4.09 7.30 -3.41
CA VAL A 157 4.80 7.90 -2.27
C VAL A 157 4.59 9.41 -2.23
N SER A 158 4.66 10.08 -3.39
CA SER A 158 4.41 11.52 -3.50
C SER A 158 2.96 11.89 -3.15
N TRP A 159 1.99 11.06 -3.55
CA TRP A 159 0.59 11.23 -3.13
C TRP A 159 0.45 11.18 -1.60
N TYR A 160 1.09 10.20 -0.95
CA TYR A 160 1.11 10.12 0.52
C TYR A 160 1.79 11.34 1.15
N ARG A 161 2.89 11.83 0.57
CA ARG A 161 3.57 13.05 1.02
C ARG A 161 2.66 14.26 0.97
N ASP A 162 1.98 14.48 -0.15
CA ASP A 162 1.10 15.64 -0.32
C ASP A 162 -0.13 15.58 0.59
N ARG A 163 -0.71 14.38 0.76
CA ARG A 163 -1.86 14.17 1.62
C ARG A 163 -1.49 14.28 3.11
N ALA A 164 -0.35 13.73 3.53
CA ALA A 164 0.17 13.86 4.89
C ALA A 164 0.53 15.32 5.22
N ALA A 165 1.16 16.05 4.30
CA ALA A 165 1.45 17.47 4.49
C ALA A 165 0.17 18.30 4.69
N SER A 166 -0.89 17.97 3.93
CA SER A 166 -2.18 18.63 4.07
C SER A 166 -2.83 18.32 5.43
N ALA A 167 -2.72 17.07 5.90
CA ALA A 167 -3.21 16.65 7.22
C ALA A 167 -2.42 17.31 8.36
N ASP A 168 -1.08 17.32 8.28
CA ASP A 168 -0.21 17.92 9.29
C ASP A 168 -0.46 19.43 9.42
N ARG A 169 -0.72 20.11 8.30
CA ARG A 169 -1.10 21.52 8.29
C ARG A 169 -2.40 21.77 9.05
N ALA A 170 -3.42 20.95 8.83
CA ALA A 170 -4.67 21.04 9.58
C ALA A 170 -4.47 20.69 11.07
N ALA A 171 -3.56 19.76 11.38
CA ALA A 171 -3.24 19.39 12.75
C ALA A 171 -2.43 20.47 13.49
N THR A 172 -1.48 21.12 12.82
CA THR A 172 -0.51 22.07 13.38
C THR A 172 -0.47 23.40 12.58
N PRO A 173 -1.57 24.18 12.60
CA PRO A 173 -1.72 25.35 11.73
C PRO A 173 -0.73 26.50 12.03
N LEU A 174 -0.13 26.53 13.22
CA LEU A 174 0.86 27.53 13.63
C LEU A 174 2.29 27.19 13.21
N ARG A 175 2.52 25.98 12.68
CA ARG A 175 3.83 25.55 12.20
C ARG A 175 4.05 26.07 10.77
N PRO A 176 5.25 26.53 10.39
CA PRO A 176 5.56 26.82 9.00
C PRO A 176 5.55 25.53 8.17
N HIS A 177 4.74 25.49 7.12
CA HIS A 177 4.62 24.35 6.21
C HIS A 177 5.20 24.70 4.85
N ARG A 178 6.10 23.86 4.31
CA ARG A 178 6.82 24.12 3.05
C ARG A 178 6.15 23.47 1.83
N THR A 179 5.41 22.40 2.07
CA THR A 179 4.70 21.62 1.06
C THR A 179 3.34 22.24 0.72
N ARG A 180 2.98 22.18 -0.56
CA ARG A 180 1.73 22.72 -1.10
C ARG A 180 0.55 21.85 -0.68
N VAL A 181 -0.55 22.48 -0.29
CA VAL A 181 -1.81 21.79 0.03
C VAL A 181 -2.48 21.35 -1.27
N MET A 182 -2.85 20.08 -1.35
CA MET A 182 -3.65 19.55 -2.44
C MET A 182 -5.14 19.45 -2.10
N THR A 183 -5.45 19.17 -0.83
CA THR A 183 -6.82 18.89 -0.36
C THR A 183 -6.97 19.29 1.10
N GLU A 184 -8.09 19.92 1.44
CA GLU A 184 -8.31 20.41 2.80
C GLU A 184 -8.91 19.33 3.71
N PHE A 185 -8.38 19.23 4.93
CA PHE A 185 -9.01 18.46 6.00
C PHE A 185 -9.93 19.39 6.78
N GLY A 186 -11.20 18.99 6.94
CA GLY A 186 -12.21 19.85 7.58
C GLY A 186 -11.94 20.15 9.06
N THR A 187 -11.27 19.26 9.78
CA THR A 187 -10.94 19.47 11.20
C THR A 187 -9.57 18.88 11.56
N ARG A 188 -8.96 19.40 12.64
CA ARG A 188 -7.76 18.82 13.26
C ARG A 188 -7.96 17.35 13.66
N ALA A 189 -9.13 17.00 14.19
CA ALA A 189 -9.42 15.64 14.61
C ALA A 189 -9.39 14.67 13.41
N ALA A 190 -10.13 15.01 12.35
CA ALA A 190 -10.14 14.21 11.12
C ALA A 190 -8.75 14.08 10.46
N ALA A 191 -7.94 15.13 10.52
CA ALA A 191 -6.57 15.09 10.03
C ALA A 191 -5.68 14.13 10.84
N LEU A 192 -5.76 14.17 12.17
CA LEU A 192 -5.02 13.27 13.04
C LEU A 192 -5.50 11.82 12.92
N ASP A 193 -6.80 11.59 12.79
CA ASP A 193 -7.37 10.25 12.60
C ASP A 193 -6.91 9.65 11.26
N TRP A 194 -6.85 10.46 10.19
CA TRP A 194 -6.30 10.01 8.91
C TRP A 194 -4.81 9.70 8.98
N LEU A 195 -4.00 10.58 9.58
CA LEU A 195 -2.56 10.34 9.75
C LEU A 195 -2.27 9.09 10.58
N GLU A 196 -3.06 8.85 11.63
CA GLU A 196 -2.94 7.68 12.49
C GLU A 196 -3.35 6.40 11.75
N GLY A 197 -4.45 6.43 11.01
CA GLY A 197 -4.90 5.30 10.19
C GLY A 197 -3.92 4.92 9.08
N GLU A 198 -3.26 5.92 8.46
CA GLU A 198 -2.29 5.71 7.38
C GLU A 198 -0.85 5.56 7.86
N LEU A 199 -0.59 5.63 9.17
CA LEU A 199 0.77 5.61 9.72
C LEU A 199 1.58 4.39 9.24
N PRO A 200 1.03 3.15 9.20
CA PRO A 200 1.76 2.00 8.66
C PRO A 200 2.18 2.19 7.19
N ASN A 201 1.30 2.74 6.35
CA ASN A 201 1.56 3.03 4.94
C ASN A 201 2.60 4.15 4.80
N LEU A 202 2.50 5.22 5.59
CA LEU A 202 3.43 6.35 5.59
C LEU A 202 4.85 5.94 6.00
N ILE A 203 4.99 5.11 7.05
CA ILE A 203 6.29 4.57 7.47
C ILE A 203 6.89 3.67 6.38
N THR A 204 6.06 2.90 5.70
CA THR A 204 6.49 2.02 4.61
C THR A 204 6.93 2.84 3.39
N CYS A 205 6.17 3.86 2.99
CA CYS A 205 6.55 4.82 1.96
C CYS A 205 7.87 5.53 2.29
N LEU A 206 8.09 5.92 3.55
CA LEU A 206 9.33 6.55 4.01
C LEU A 206 10.54 5.62 3.87
N ARG A 207 10.40 4.34 4.24
CA ARG A 207 11.44 3.32 4.03
C ARG A 207 11.71 3.06 2.54
N THR A 208 10.65 2.98 1.73
CA THR A 208 10.76 2.82 0.28
C THR A 208 11.51 3.98 -0.36
N ALA A 209 11.13 5.22 -0.04
CA ALA A 209 11.80 6.42 -0.54
C ALA A 209 13.28 6.46 -0.15
N HIS A 210 13.61 6.07 1.08
CA HIS A 210 14.99 5.96 1.54
C HIS A 210 15.77 4.93 0.73
N GLY A 211 15.20 3.74 0.51
CA GLY A 211 15.82 2.67 -0.29
C GLY A 211 16.08 3.05 -1.75
N PHE A 212 15.25 3.90 -2.34
CA PHE A 212 15.45 4.47 -3.69
C PHE A 212 16.39 5.70 -3.71
N GLY A 213 16.81 6.21 -2.54
CA GLY A 213 17.64 7.41 -2.45
C GLY A 213 16.88 8.72 -2.69
N TRP A 214 15.55 8.73 -2.59
CA TRP A 214 14.72 9.93 -2.73
C TRP A 214 14.73 10.74 -1.43
N TYR A 215 15.92 11.20 -1.02
CA TYR A 215 16.17 11.75 0.31
C TYR A 215 15.35 13.01 0.64
N GLU A 216 15.08 13.86 -0.35
CA GLU A 216 14.18 15.00 -0.18
C GLU A 216 12.76 14.54 0.20
N LEU A 217 12.23 13.52 -0.48
CA LEU A 217 10.92 12.95 -0.24
C LEU A 217 10.83 12.27 1.14
N VAL A 218 11.92 11.62 1.60
CA VAL A 218 12.03 11.09 2.97
C VAL A 218 11.89 12.22 4.00
N CYS A 219 12.61 13.32 3.79
CA CYS A 219 12.56 14.47 4.71
C CYS A 219 11.17 15.10 4.74
N GLU A 220 10.53 15.27 3.59
CA GLU A 220 9.18 15.85 3.48
C GLU A 220 8.11 14.95 4.13
N LEU A 221 8.18 13.63 3.91
CA LEU A 221 7.29 12.67 4.56
C LEU A 221 7.44 12.71 6.08
N TYR A 222 8.68 12.69 6.58
CA TYR A 222 8.92 12.74 8.02
C TYR A 222 8.45 14.06 8.65
N ASP A 223 8.67 15.18 7.97
CA ASP A 223 8.20 16.49 8.39
C ASP A 223 6.67 16.51 8.55
N ALA A 224 5.96 15.87 7.61
CA ALA A 224 4.50 15.73 7.61
C ALA A 224 3.94 14.74 8.66
N LEU A 225 4.78 14.02 9.39
CA LEU A 225 4.36 13.16 10.51
C LEU A 225 4.38 13.88 11.87
N TRP A 226 4.75 15.17 11.90
CA TRP A 226 4.89 15.92 13.15
C TRP A 226 3.62 15.89 14.02
N GLY A 227 2.47 16.23 13.46
CA GLY A 227 1.21 16.36 14.20
C GLY A 227 0.77 15.05 14.83
N VAL A 228 0.85 13.93 14.10
CA VAL A 228 0.49 12.62 14.64
C VAL A 228 1.44 12.18 15.75
N PHE A 229 2.75 12.40 15.59
CA PHE A 229 3.72 12.10 16.64
C PHE A 229 3.55 12.98 17.88
N LEU A 230 3.32 14.28 17.69
CA LEU A 230 3.17 15.25 18.77
C LEU A 230 1.92 14.97 19.61
N TYR A 231 0.79 14.69 18.96
CA TYR A 231 -0.51 14.59 19.63
C TYR A 231 -0.98 13.16 19.93
N ARG A 232 -0.54 12.14 19.20
CA ARG A 232 -0.97 10.73 19.38
C ARG A 232 0.09 9.80 19.98
N GLY A 233 1.38 10.19 19.98
CA GLY A 233 2.39 9.51 20.81
C GLY A 233 2.91 8.16 20.28
N HIS A 234 3.06 8.00 18.96
CA HIS A 234 3.64 6.82 18.29
C HIS A 234 5.18 6.80 18.37
N TYR A 235 5.72 6.63 19.58
CA TYR A 235 7.15 6.87 19.85
C TYR A 235 8.11 5.92 19.14
N ALA A 236 7.73 4.66 18.94
CA ALA A 236 8.60 3.69 18.26
C ALA A 236 8.75 4.04 16.77
N GLU A 237 7.63 4.34 16.13
CA GLU A 237 7.53 4.81 14.74
C GLU A 237 8.30 6.12 14.59
N TRP A 238 8.09 7.08 15.52
CA TRP A 238 8.80 8.36 15.53
C TRP A 238 10.32 8.19 15.57
N ILE A 239 10.84 7.37 16.49
CA ILE A 239 12.28 7.12 16.60
C ILE A 239 12.80 6.46 15.31
N SER A 240 12.09 5.48 14.77
CA SER A 240 12.52 4.76 13.56
C SER A 240 12.52 5.65 12.31
N ALA A 241 11.46 6.45 12.11
CA ALA A 241 11.34 7.38 11.00
C ALA A 241 12.36 8.52 11.11
N GLY A 242 12.57 9.05 12.32
CA GLY A 242 13.55 10.11 12.56
C GLY A 242 14.98 9.68 12.24
N ARG A 243 15.36 8.42 12.47
CA ARG A 243 16.67 7.91 12.06
C ARG A 243 16.84 7.93 10.54
N LEU A 244 15.84 7.46 9.80
CA LEU A 244 15.86 7.46 8.33
C LEU A 244 15.90 8.88 7.76
N ALA A 245 15.16 9.82 8.36
CA ALA A 245 15.12 11.20 7.91
C ALA A 245 16.42 11.96 8.20
N VAL A 246 17.03 11.75 9.37
CA VAL A 246 18.35 12.33 9.68
C VAL A 246 19.42 11.78 8.75
N ASP A 247 19.43 10.47 8.51
CA ASP A 247 20.36 9.83 7.57
C ASP A 247 20.18 10.38 6.14
N ALA A 248 18.94 10.44 5.65
CA ALA A 248 18.61 11.02 4.35
C ALA A 248 19.10 12.47 4.21
N ALA A 249 18.87 13.31 5.22
CA ALA A 249 19.31 14.70 5.21
C ALA A 249 20.84 14.84 5.25
N THR A 250 21.53 13.97 6.00
CA THR A 250 22.99 13.94 6.02
C THR A 250 23.54 13.54 4.64
N ILE A 251 22.97 12.51 4.00
CA ILE A 251 23.44 12.04 2.69
C ILE A 251 23.17 13.08 1.59
N SER A 252 22.03 13.78 1.63
CA SER A 252 21.68 14.78 0.63
C SER A 252 22.53 16.05 0.71
N GLY A 253 23.21 16.30 1.84
CA GLY A 253 24.00 17.50 2.08
C GLY A 253 23.16 18.76 2.33
N ASP A 254 21.83 18.65 2.44
CA ASP A 254 20.96 19.77 2.82
C ASP A 254 21.06 20.03 4.33
N ARG A 255 21.95 20.95 4.70
CA ARG A 255 22.12 21.40 6.10
C ARG A 255 20.82 21.90 6.72
N GLY A 256 19.97 22.57 5.93
CA GLY A 256 18.69 23.05 6.40
C GLY A 256 17.77 21.88 6.76
N ALA A 257 17.71 20.85 5.92
CA ALA A 257 17.00 19.61 6.22
C ALA A 257 17.59 18.92 7.45
N GLU A 258 18.91 18.77 7.55
CA GLU A 258 19.54 18.09 8.67
C GLU A 258 19.14 18.70 10.02
N VAL A 259 19.20 20.03 10.13
CA VAL A 259 18.76 20.75 11.34
C VAL A 259 17.30 20.46 11.68
N ARG A 260 16.40 20.48 10.68
CA ARG A 260 14.97 20.20 10.90
C ARG A 260 14.72 18.77 11.33
N MET A 261 15.27 17.79 10.61
CA MET A 261 15.05 16.36 10.88
C MET A 261 15.60 15.99 12.25
N VAL A 262 16.78 16.51 12.63
CA VAL A 262 17.38 16.29 13.95
C VAL A 262 16.54 16.92 15.05
N ASN A 263 16.10 18.18 14.90
CA ASN A 263 15.27 18.85 15.90
C ASN A 263 13.93 18.12 16.13
N GLN A 264 13.31 17.64 15.06
CA GLN A 264 12.07 16.88 15.12
C GLN A 264 12.28 15.50 15.76
N ALA A 265 13.35 14.78 15.39
CA ALA A 265 13.69 13.49 15.98
C ALA A 265 14.05 13.58 17.47
N ALA A 266 14.69 14.68 17.89
CA ALA A 266 15.08 14.89 19.28
C ALA A 266 13.87 15.18 20.20
N ALA A 267 12.76 15.69 19.66
CA ALA A 267 11.58 16.06 20.44
C ALA A 267 10.92 14.84 21.13
N VAL A 268 11.10 13.63 20.59
CA VAL A 268 10.63 12.39 21.23
C VAL A 268 11.27 12.15 22.60
N HIS A 269 12.53 12.55 22.78
CA HIS A 269 13.29 12.32 24.02
C HIS A 269 12.89 13.28 25.12
N LEU A 270 12.50 14.51 24.77
CA LEU A 270 11.90 15.46 25.71
C LEU A 270 10.54 14.94 26.21
N ARG A 271 9.75 14.28 25.34
CA ARG A 271 8.44 13.73 25.67
C ARG A 271 8.49 12.43 26.49
N THR A 272 9.53 11.63 26.31
CA THR A 272 9.73 10.35 27.03
C THR A 272 10.52 10.49 28.34
N GLY A 273 10.79 11.73 28.79
CA GLY A 273 11.47 11.98 30.06
C GLY A 273 12.96 11.57 30.07
N ARG A 274 13.60 11.52 28.90
CA ARG A 274 15.04 11.23 28.74
C ARG A 274 15.78 12.45 28.18
N PRO A 275 15.80 13.59 28.89
CA PRO A 275 16.37 14.84 28.37
C PRO A 275 17.86 14.72 28.06
N GLU A 276 18.61 13.96 28.85
CA GLU A 276 20.06 13.73 28.68
C GLU A 276 20.40 13.18 27.27
N VAL A 277 19.58 12.24 26.77
CA VAL A 277 19.73 11.60 25.45
C VAL A 277 19.18 12.50 24.34
N GLY A 278 18.16 13.30 24.63
CA GLY A 278 17.55 14.23 23.68
C GLY A 278 18.42 15.43 23.34
N LEU A 279 19.24 15.91 24.28
CA LEU A 279 20.04 17.13 24.10
C LEU A 279 21.19 16.96 23.10
N GLU A 280 21.76 15.77 22.95
CA GLU A 280 22.91 15.55 22.08
C GLU A 280 22.57 15.73 20.58
N PRO A 281 21.45 15.16 20.07
CA PRO A 281 20.91 15.55 18.77
C PRO A 281 20.70 17.06 18.60
N TYR A 282 20.12 17.75 19.60
CA TYR A 282 19.93 19.21 19.54
C TYR A 282 21.26 19.97 19.45
N ARG A 283 22.31 19.56 20.18
CA ARG A 283 23.66 20.15 20.08
C ARG A 283 24.26 19.95 18.70
N ARG A 284 24.10 18.77 18.10
CA ARG A 284 24.56 18.47 16.73
C ARG A 284 23.83 19.33 15.70
N ALA A 285 22.51 19.48 15.79
CA ALA A 285 21.76 20.40 14.93
C ALA A 285 22.23 21.86 15.09
N LEU A 286 22.49 22.29 16.32
CA LEU A 286 22.98 23.63 16.60
C LEU A 286 24.38 23.89 16.01
N ALA A 287 25.25 22.87 16.01
CA ALA A 287 26.58 22.95 15.40
C ALA A 287 26.49 23.05 13.87
N VAL A 288 25.64 22.24 13.23
CA VAL A 288 25.39 22.29 11.78
C VAL A 288 24.79 23.63 11.35
N ALA A 289 23.88 24.20 12.15
CA ALA A 289 23.26 25.50 11.86
C ALA A 289 24.22 26.70 11.99
N ARG A 290 25.35 26.53 12.70
CA ARG A 290 26.35 27.58 12.95
C ARG A 290 27.54 27.54 11.98
N SER A 291 27.69 26.45 11.23
CA SER A 291 28.74 26.24 10.20
C SER A 291 28.24 26.58 8.81
#